data_AF-Q0PI06-F1
#
_entry.id   AF-Q0PI06-F1
#
_cell.length_a   1.000
_cell.length_b   1.000
_cell.length_c   1.000
_cell.angle_alpha   90.00
_cell.angle_beta   90.00
_cell.angle_gamma   90.00
#
_symmetry.space_group_name_H-M   'P 1'
#
loop_
_entity.id
_entity.type
_entity.pdbx_description
1 polymer ?
#
loop_
_entity_poly.entity_id
_entity_poly.type
_entity_poly.pdbx_seq_one_letter_code
_entity_poly.pdbx_strand_id
1 'polypeptide(L)'
;MNAARDPHSRWLLISPWLLWTAVGLYFVSNTLALTTERYLYSDGAHFFLRAITSLERWPLATDVLHPRYLADALNQSLLSLGLRLGITELSVLKVLFGLPLFFGNTVALFVCYRVSRTQGLPWPFLVALGYYVVFAMPSEIFPVNEAMVTFWVAYFLLLLQVLNYQPQPFHWALGLILAGLLFLCHENVLFFAPFGLVAGWFAWVRGSAGKRSLVAVLTAGWAAAFGFVLVWQLTHPLASLSSDYISLIKTVLNPLTVIRSNLFVSYSVLVCIVLLWLGQKKHRHPVAMRGVARIVLRALLVAHAIFLALVFGLGLFNPEAEVMRRVLLTIGGVVVFGLVTGGVVWPSSFRLSPRTGNRILAVVLLGLASHSVLQIGNSLNWNELRSRVKADLADHPGAILDPVELGYTDRTVVGNRYSWSWTWPCFSMVVGESNEFRALFLPLSSQEAFSVVAESRTVRFPFSEVGPSTPTLTAEAFFEARSGLEQRR
;
A
#
# COMPACT_ATOMS: atom_id res chain seq x y z
N MET A 1 -21.90 3.99 -42.53
CA MET A 1 -21.81 5.01 -41.46
C MET A 1 -20.47 4.87 -40.77
N ASN A 2 -19.60 5.86 -41.01
CA ASN A 2 -18.16 5.81 -40.75
C ASN A 2 -17.84 6.06 -39.27
N ALA A 3 -17.66 4.99 -38.49
CA ALA A 3 -16.98 5.03 -37.18
C ALA A 3 -15.44 5.12 -37.35
N ALA A 4 -14.99 6.01 -38.23
CA ALA A 4 -13.58 6.22 -38.52
C ALA A 4 -13.10 7.54 -37.91
N ARG A 5 -12.14 7.41 -36.98
CA ARG A 5 -11.14 8.42 -36.60
C ARG A 5 -11.59 9.50 -35.61
N ASP A 6 -11.82 9.10 -34.36
CA ASP A 6 -11.51 9.99 -33.25
C ASP A 6 -9.99 9.96 -32.97
N PRO A 7 -9.22 11.03 -33.25
CA PRO A 7 -7.80 11.11 -32.92
C PRO A 7 -7.51 10.98 -31.42
N HIS A 8 -8.53 11.16 -30.56
CA HIS A 8 -8.43 10.97 -29.11
C HIS A 8 -8.46 9.51 -28.66
N SER A 9 -8.64 8.54 -29.56
CA SER A 9 -8.64 7.10 -29.23
C SER A 9 -7.28 6.40 -29.41
N ARG A 10 -6.25 7.09 -29.94
CA ARG A 10 -4.96 6.48 -30.35
C ARG A 10 -3.89 6.35 -29.24
N TRP A 11 -4.21 6.66 -27.99
CA TRP A 11 -3.25 6.74 -26.88
C TRP A 11 -2.91 5.39 -26.23
N LEU A 12 -3.31 4.27 -26.84
CA LEU A 12 -3.06 2.91 -26.35
C LEU A 12 -2.57 1.99 -27.48
N LEU A 13 -1.80 2.52 -28.44
CA LEU A 13 -1.03 1.69 -29.37
C LEU A 13 0.23 1.20 -28.66
N ILE A 14 0.04 0.27 -27.72
CA ILE A 14 1.11 -0.51 -27.09
C ILE A 14 0.97 -1.93 -27.57
N SER A 15 2.09 -2.64 -27.64
CA SER A 15 2.08 -4.08 -27.89
C SER A 15 1.08 -4.75 -26.94
N PRO A 16 -0.02 -5.35 -27.46
CA PRO A 16 -1.01 -6.01 -26.62
C PRO A 16 -0.35 -7.02 -25.68
N TRP A 17 0.72 -7.68 -26.16
CA TRP A 17 1.54 -8.60 -25.38
C TRP A 17 2.11 -7.97 -24.11
N LEU A 18 2.73 -6.78 -24.18
CA LEU A 18 3.32 -6.15 -22.99
C LEU A 18 2.25 -5.82 -21.95
N LEU A 19 1.09 -5.31 -22.40
CA LEU A 19 -0.02 -5.00 -21.51
C LEU A 19 -0.57 -6.27 -20.85
N TRP A 20 -0.88 -7.30 -21.64
CA TRP A 20 -1.44 -8.56 -21.12
C TRP A 20 -0.46 -9.30 -20.23
N THR A 21 0.84 -9.31 -20.55
CA THR A 21 1.87 -9.89 -19.68
C THR A 21 1.97 -9.13 -18.36
N ALA A 22 2.03 -7.79 -18.39
CA ALA A 22 2.14 -7.00 -17.16
C ALA A 22 0.90 -7.15 -16.27
N VAL A 23 -0.30 -7.10 -16.86
CA VAL A 23 -1.57 -7.30 -16.15
C VAL A 23 -1.68 -8.73 -15.62
N GLY A 24 -1.34 -9.74 -16.43
CA GLY A 24 -1.38 -11.14 -16.03
C GLY A 24 -0.45 -11.42 -14.85
N LEU A 25 0.79 -10.96 -14.91
CA LEU A 25 1.75 -11.09 -13.81
C LEU A 25 1.25 -10.38 -12.54
N TYR A 26 0.65 -9.20 -12.67
CA TYR A 26 0.07 -8.45 -11.56
C TYR A 26 -1.08 -9.20 -10.87
N PHE A 27 -1.99 -9.79 -11.65
CA PHE A 27 -3.06 -10.61 -11.09
C PHE A 27 -2.53 -11.87 -10.41
N VAL A 28 -1.53 -12.53 -11.00
CA VAL A 28 -0.86 -13.68 -10.38
C VAL A 28 -0.19 -13.27 -9.06
N SER A 29 0.52 -12.14 -9.01
CA SER A 29 1.19 -11.69 -7.79
C SER A 29 0.21 -11.41 -6.65
N ASN A 30 -0.91 -10.73 -6.95
CA ASN A 30 -1.91 -10.41 -5.93
C ASN A 30 -2.68 -11.66 -5.46
N THR A 31 -3.01 -12.57 -6.38
CA THR A 31 -3.68 -13.83 -6.03
C THR A 31 -2.78 -14.71 -5.18
N LEU A 32 -1.49 -14.78 -5.52
CA LEU A 32 -0.52 -15.54 -4.72
C LEU A 32 -0.36 -14.92 -3.33
N ALA A 33 -0.26 -13.59 -3.22
CA ALA A 33 -0.17 -12.92 -1.93
C ALA A 33 -1.41 -13.12 -1.05
N LEU A 34 -2.60 -13.20 -1.65
CA LEU A 34 -3.84 -13.52 -0.95
C LEU A 34 -3.85 -14.98 -0.46
N THR A 35 -3.53 -15.93 -1.34
CA THR A 35 -3.57 -17.36 -1.03
C THR A 35 -2.47 -17.81 -0.07
N THR A 36 -1.32 -17.14 -0.04
CA THR A 36 -0.27 -17.39 0.95
C THR A 36 -0.45 -16.58 2.23
N GLU A 37 -1.56 -15.85 2.37
CA GLU A 37 -1.91 -15.02 3.53
C GLU A 37 -0.85 -13.97 3.86
N ARG A 38 -0.18 -13.41 2.85
CA ARG A 38 0.91 -12.44 3.04
C ARG A 38 0.45 -11.14 3.73
N TYR A 39 -0.85 -10.87 3.72
CA TYR A 39 -1.45 -9.79 4.49
C TYR A 39 -1.33 -9.96 6.01
N LEU A 40 -0.92 -11.13 6.51
CA LEU A 40 -0.63 -11.37 7.93
C LEU A 40 0.79 -10.97 8.34
N TYR A 41 1.66 -10.62 7.38
CA TYR A 41 3.03 -10.21 7.69
C TYR A 41 3.06 -8.90 8.51
N SER A 42 4.02 -8.81 9.44
CA SER A 42 4.18 -7.66 10.35
C SER A 42 2.86 -7.38 11.09
N ASP A 43 2.45 -6.11 11.19
CA ASP A 43 1.26 -5.69 11.93
C ASP A 43 -0.05 -6.32 11.42
N GLY A 44 -0.04 -6.92 10.21
CA GLY A 44 -1.22 -7.49 9.58
C GLY A 44 -1.92 -8.60 10.38
N ALA A 45 -1.16 -9.50 11.02
CA ALA A 45 -1.73 -10.53 11.90
C ALA A 45 -2.44 -9.92 13.11
N HIS A 46 -1.86 -8.88 13.69
CA HIS A 46 -2.45 -8.14 14.79
C HIS A 46 -3.74 -7.41 14.38
N PHE A 47 -3.73 -6.70 13.24
CA PHE A 47 -4.92 -6.01 12.73
C PHE A 47 -6.06 -6.98 12.44
N PHE A 48 -5.76 -8.13 11.84
CA PHE A 48 -6.75 -9.15 11.56
C PHE A 48 -7.36 -9.70 12.86
N LEU A 49 -6.52 -10.11 13.83
CA LEU A 49 -6.97 -10.64 15.11
C LEU A 49 -7.85 -9.64 15.88
N ARG A 50 -7.45 -8.37 15.90
CA ARG A 50 -8.22 -7.31 16.54
C ARG A 50 -9.57 -7.08 15.85
N ALA A 51 -9.63 -7.16 14.52
CA ALA A 51 -10.86 -6.98 13.79
C ALA A 51 -11.87 -8.11 14.03
N ILE A 52 -11.43 -9.36 14.17
CA ILE A 52 -12.34 -10.49 14.43
C ILE A 52 -12.77 -10.62 15.90
N THR A 53 -12.06 -9.97 16.84
CA THR A 53 -12.36 -9.99 18.27
C THR A 53 -13.17 -8.78 18.75
N SER A 54 -13.13 -7.65 18.02
CA SER A 54 -13.81 -6.40 18.37
C SER A 54 -15.08 -6.21 17.53
N LEU A 55 -16.14 -6.97 17.84
CA LEU A 55 -17.39 -7.00 17.06
C LEU A 55 -18.34 -5.82 17.31
N GLU A 56 -18.13 -5.05 18.37
CA GLU A 56 -19.09 -4.04 18.84
C GLU A 56 -19.04 -2.71 18.08
N ARG A 57 -17.97 -2.45 17.31
CA ARG A 57 -17.71 -1.13 16.70
C ARG A 57 -17.29 -1.24 15.24
N TRP A 58 -17.53 -0.19 14.47
CA TRP A 58 -17.05 -0.05 13.09
C TRP A 58 -16.19 1.21 12.99
N PRO A 59 -14.98 1.20 12.39
CA PRO A 59 -14.18 0.03 12.00
C PRO A 59 -13.89 -0.88 13.20
N LEU A 60 -13.70 -2.18 12.93
CA LEU A 60 -13.56 -3.20 13.97
C LEU A 60 -12.25 -3.03 14.74
N ALA A 61 -11.15 -2.77 14.01
CA ALA A 61 -9.85 -2.40 14.56
C ALA A 61 -9.48 -0.97 14.15
N THR A 62 -9.10 -0.12 15.09
CA THR A 62 -8.62 1.25 14.80
C THR A 62 -7.55 1.68 15.79
N ASP A 63 -6.49 2.31 15.30
CA ASP A 63 -5.49 2.94 16.15
C ASP A 63 -5.97 4.33 16.59
N VAL A 64 -6.25 4.48 17.89
CA VAL A 64 -6.70 5.75 18.48
C VAL A 64 -5.64 6.84 18.43
N LEU A 65 -4.38 6.48 18.18
CA LEU A 65 -3.24 7.39 18.14
C LEU A 65 -3.05 8.08 16.78
N HIS A 66 -3.84 7.70 15.76
CA HIS A 66 -3.71 8.25 14.42
C HIS A 66 -5.09 8.55 13.78
N PRO A 67 -5.23 9.60 12.95
CA PRO A 67 -6.47 9.90 12.24
C PRO A 67 -6.61 8.99 11.02
N ARG A 68 -6.82 7.68 11.26
CA ARG A 68 -6.83 6.59 10.25
C ARG A 68 -8.16 5.87 10.10
N TYR A 69 -9.18 6.32 10.84
CA TYR A 69 -10.47 5.66 11.01
C TYR A 69 -11.14 5.22 9.70
N LEU A 70 -11.07 6.03 8.65
CA LEU A 70 -11.66 5.66 7.36
C LEU A 70 -10.84 4.63 6.60
N ALA A 71 -9.51 4.76 6.62
CA ALA A 71 -8.65 3.81 5.95
C ALA A 71 -8.82 2.41 6.57
N ASP A 72 -8.90 2.36 7.91
CA ASP A 72 -9.26 1.15 8.66
C ASP A 72 -10.62 0.59 8.23
N ALA A 73 -11.64 1.45 8.14
CA ALA A 73 -12.98 1.04 7.72
C ALA A 73 -13.01 0.48 6.29
N LEU A 74 -12.36 1.13 5.33
CA LEU A 74 -12.37 0.64 3.96
C LEU A 74 -11.60 -0.67 3.82
N ASN A 75 -10.44 -0.78 4.47
CA ASN A 75 -9.63 -2.00 4.48
C ASN A 75 -10.35 -3.19 5.13
N GLN A 76 -11.19 -2.95 6.14
CA GLN A 76 -11.91 -3.99 6.87
C GLN A 76 -13.35 -4.23 6.37
N SER A 77 -13.77 -3.55 5.28
CA SER A 77 -15.18 -3.48 4.86
C SER A 77 -15.79 -4.85 4.56
N LEU A 78 -15.09 -5.67 3.78
CA LEU A 78 -15.53 -7.03 3.46
C LEU A 78 -15.50 -7.95 4.69
N LEU A 79 -14.48 -7.83 5.54
CA LEU A 79 -14.39 -8.60 6.79
C LEU A 79 -15.58 -8.30 7.71
N SER A 80 -15.91 -7.02 7.93
CA SER A 80 -17.04 -6.65 8.79
C SER A 80 -18.38 -7.05 8.21
N LEU A 81 -18.55 -6.96 6.89
CA LEU A 81 -19.73 -7.49 6.25
C LEU A 81 -19.86 -9.00 6.51
N GLY A 82 -18.77 -9.76 6.36
CA GLY A 82 -18.76 -11.19 6.64
C GLY A 82 -19.15 -11.53 8.09
N LEU A 83 -18.52 -10.85 9.06
CA LEU A 83 -18.82 -11.03 10.49
C LEU A 83 -20.29 -10.68 10.81
N ARG A 84 -20.82 -9.59 10.25
CA ARG A 84 -22.24 -9.19 10.42
C ARG A 84 -23.22 -10.15 9.77
N LEU A 85 -22.79 -10.88 8.74
CA LEU A 85 -23.57 -11.95 8.10
C LEU A 85 -23.42 -13.29 8.85
N GLY A 86 -22.70 -13.34 9.97
CA GLY A 86 -22.55 -14.54 10.80
C GLY A 86 -21.47 -15.51 10.32
N ILE A 87 -20.53 -15.06 9.48
CA ILE A 87 -19.39 -15.89 9.07
C ILE A 87 -18.42 -16.05 10.25
N THR A 88 -18.16 -17.29 10.66
CA THR A 88 -17.25 -17.63 11.77
C THR A 88 -16.03 -18.46 11.32
N GLU A 89 -15.97 -18.85 10.05
CA GLU A 89 -14.88 -19.65 9.50
C GLU A 89 -13.63 -18.76 9.27
N LEU A 90 -12.55 -19.07 9.98
CA LEU A 90 -11.32 -18.25 9.98
C LEU A 90 -10.71 -18.11 8.58
N SER A 91 -10.72 -19.19 7.79
CA SER A 91 -10.23 -19.22 6.40
C SER A 91 -10.96 -18.20 5.51
N VAL A 92 -12.28 -18.10 5.64
CA VAL A 92 -13.13 -17.18 4.86
C VAL A 92 -12.90 -15.75 5.34
N LEU A 93 -12.87 -15.52 6.65
CA LEU A 93 -12.61 -14.20 7.24
C LEU A 93 -11.25 -13.64 6.80
N LYS A 94 -10.23 -14.48 6.77
CA LYS A 94 -8.90 -14.19 6.24
C LYS A 94 -8.92 -13.70 4.79
N VAL A 95 -9.65 -14.40 3.92
CA VAL A 95 -9.81 -14.00 2.51
C VAL A 95 -10.53 -12.65 2.41
N LEU A 96 -11.61 -12.46 3.19
CA LEU A 96 -12.36 -11.19 3.22
C LEU A 96 -11.51 -10.03 3.73
N PHE A 97 -10.59 -10.27 4.66
CA PHE A 97 -9.63 -9.27 5.14
C PHE A 97 -8.56 -8.94 4.10
N GLY A 98 -8.00 -9.96 3.43
CA GLY A 98 -6.93 -9.76 2.44
C GLY A 98 -7.37 -9.13 1.12
N LEU A 99 -8.62 -9.37 0.70
CA LEU A 99 -9.13 -8.94 -0.61
C LEU A 99 -9.04 -7.42 -0.84
N PRO A 100 -9.56 -6.55 0.05
CA PRO A 100 -9.48 -5.10 -0.13
C PRO A 100 -8.03 -4.58 -0.18
N LEU A 101 -7.14 -5.21 0.59
CA LEU A 101 -5.74 -4.79 0.70
C LEU A 101 -4.96 -4.98 -0.61
N PHE A 102 -5.19 -6.09 -1.33
CA PHE A 102 -4.49 -6.37 -2.59
C PHE A 102 -5.25 -5.87 -3.84
N PHE A 103 -6.59 -5.93 -3.84
CA PHE A 103 -7.39 -5.57 -5.02
C PHE A 103 -8.00 -4.16 -4.98
N GLY A 104 -7.96 -3.46 -3.83
CA GLY A 104 -8.46 -2.09 -3.72
C GLY A 104 -7.78 -1.13 -4.71
N ASN A 105 -6.45 -1.25 -4.87
CA ASN A 105 -5.68 -0.50 -5.86
C ASN A 105 -6.10 -0.81 -7.30
N THR A 106 -6.47 -2.05 -7.60
CA THR A 106 -6.96 -2.46 -8.93
C THR A 106 -8.27 -1.74 -9.26
N VAL A 107 -9.19 -1.67 -8.30
CA VAL A 107 -10.47 -0.95 -8.45
C VAL A 107 -10.21 0.53 -8.69
N ALA A 108 -9.32 1.15 -7.89
CA ALA A 108 -8.99 2.57 -8.05
C ALA A 108 -8.35 2.88 -9.42
N LEU A 109 -7.41 2.05 -9.87
CA LEU A 109 -6.79 2.16 -11.19
C LEU A 109 -7.81 1.97 -12.32
N PHE A 110 -8.76 1.05 -12.17
CA PHE A 110 -9.84 0.87 -13.12
C PHE A 110 -10.76 2.09 -13.20
N VAL A 111 -11.11 2.71 -12.07
CA VAL A 111 -11.84 3.98 -12.05
C VAL A 111 -11.05 5.06 -12.79
N CYS A 112 -9.76 5.23 -12.52
CA CYS A 112 -8.89 6.16 -13.24
C CYS A 112 -8.85 5.87 -14.76
N TYR A 113 -8.80 4.60 -15.16
CA TYR A 113 -8.88 4.20 -16.56
C TYR A 113 -10.21 4.62 -17.21
N ARG A 114 -11.34 4.38 -16.52
CA ARG A 114 -12.67 4.78 -17.01
C ARG A 114 -12.80 6.30 -17.11
N VAL A 115 -12.30 7.05 -16.13
CA VAL A 115 -12.23 8.51 -16.17
C VAL A 115 -11.37 8.97 -17.35
N SER A 116 -10.19 8.38 -17.55
CA SER A 116 -9.33 8.66 -18.70
C SER A 116 -10.03 8.43 -20.04
N ARG A 117 -10.77 7.33 -20.18
CA ARG A 117 -11.50 6.98 -21.40
C ARG A 117 -12.66 7.94 -21.68
N THR A 118 -13.46 8.26 -20.66
CA THR A 118 -14.61 9.17 -20.80
C THR A 118 -14.19 10.60 -21.10
N GLN A 119 -13.07 11.05 -20.54
CA GLN A 119 -12.54 12.40 -20.77
C GLN A 119 -11.68 12.50 -22.03
N GLY A 120 -11.32 11.38 -22.67
CA GLY A 120 -10.35 11.37 -23.78
C GLY A 120 -8.95 11.84 -23.38
N LEU A 121 -8.60 11.73 -22.09
CA LEU A 121 -7.35 12.20 -21.51
C LEU A 121 -6.56 11.02 -20.91
N PRO A 122 -5.31 10.77 -21.32
CA PRO A 122 -4.55 9.62 -20.81
C PRO A 122 -3.97 9.86 -19.40
N TRP A 123 -3.76 11.12 -19.01
CA TRP A 123 -3.01 11.45 -17.80
C TRP A 123 -3.65 10.97 -16.49
N PRO A 124 -4.99 10.98 -16.27
CA PRO A 124 -5.57 10.50 -15.01
C PRO A 124 -5.18 9.05 -14.70
N PHE A 125 -5.20 8.19 -15.71
CA PHE A 125 -4.74 6.80 -15.58
C PHE A 125 -3.21 6.69 -15.55
N LEU A 126 -2.49 7.36 -16.46
CA LEU A 126 -1.03 7.22 -16.54
C LEU A 126 -0.31 7.70 -15.28
N VAL A 127 -0.79 8.79 -14.69
CA VAL A 127 -0.23 9.34 -13.45
C VAL A 127 -0.55 8.42 -12.27
N ALA A 128 -1.78 7.92 -12.17
CA ALA A 128 -2.16 6.96 -11.14
C ALA A 128 -1.39 5.64 -11.23
N LEU A 129 -1.23 5.08 -12.44
CA LEU A 129 -0.46 3.85 -12.64
C LEU A 129 1.03 4.07 -12.39
N GLY A 130 1.57 5.21 -12.83
CA GLY A 130 2.96 5.60 -12.55
C GLY A 130 3.21 5.74 -11.05
N TYR A 131 2.29 6.37 -10.31
CA TYR A 131 2.33 6.44 -8.85
C TYR A 131 2.42 5.05 -8.24
N TYR A 132 1.47 4.19 -8.63
CA TYR A 132 1.34 2.86 -8.06
C TYR A 132 2.61 2.04 -8.28
N VAL A 133 3.12 2.00 -9.52
CA VAL A 133 4.34 1.23 -9.87
C VAL A 133 5.59 1.79 -9.21
N VAL A 134 5.76 3.11 -9.16
CA VAL A 134 7.01 3.72 -8.67
C VAL A 134 7.04 3.80 -7.14
N PHE A 135 5.92 4.14 -6.50
CA PHE A 135 5.92 4.50 -5.08
C PHE A 135 5.16 3.53 -4.20
N ALA A 136 4.12 2.88 -4.73
CA ALA A 136 3.22 2.07 -3.92
C ALA A 136 3.64 0.60 -3.87
N MET A 137 3.92 0.02 -5.04
CA MET A 137 4.27 -1.39 -5.19
C MET A 137 5.51 -1.83 -4.40
N PRO A 138 6.58 -1.02 -4.22
CA PRO A 138 7.68 -1.38 -3.32
C PRO A 138 7.26 -1.58 -1.87
N SER A 139 6.23 -0.86 -1.42
CA SER A 139 5.74 -0.90 -0.03
C SER A 139 4.63 -1.92 0.22
N GLU A 140 4.18 -2.67 -0.80
CA GLU A 140 3.08 -3.64 -0.69
C GLU A 140 3.39 -4.88 0.17
N ILE A 141 4.62 -5.02 0.64
CA ILE A 141 4.91 -5.99 1.70
C ILE A 141 4.17 -5.65 2.99
N PHE A 142 3.82 -4.38 3.20
CA PHE A 142 3.01 -3.90 4.30
C PHE A 142 1.64 -3.47 3.73
N PRO A 143 0.70 -4.41 3.52
CA PRO A 143 -0.51 -4.15 2.75
C PRO A 143 -1.59 -3.42 3.56
N VAL A 144 -1.53 -3.46 4.90
CA VAL A 144 -2.37 -2.64 5.78
C VAL A 144 -1.80 -1.22 5.79
N ASN A 145 -1.94 -0.50 4.68
CA ASN A 145 -1.33 0.81 4.51
C ASN A 145 -2.36 1.90 4.20
N GLU A 146 -2.67 2.68 5.22
CA GLU A 146 -3.68 3.72 5.24
C GLU A 146 -3.29 4.92 4.36
N ALA A 147 -1.99 5.10 4.11
CA ALA A 147 -1.49 6.11 3.18
C ALA A 147 -1.97 5.86 1.74
N MET A 148 -2.16 4.60 1.32
CA MET A 148 -2.69 4.27 -0.02
C MET A 148 -4.15 4.70 -0.17
N VAL A 149 -4.99 4.40 0.82
CA VAL A 149 -6.41 4.80 0.80
C VAL A 149 -6.53 6.32 0.76
N THR A 150 -5.75 7.00 1.60
CA THR A 150 -5.68 8.46 1.63
C THR A 150 -5.29 9.04 0.29
N PHE A 151 -4.26 8.47 -0.36
CA PHE A 151 -3.87 8.88 -1.71
C PHE A 151 -5.03 8.78 -2.69
N TRP A 152 -5.78 7.67 -2.72
CA TRP A 152 -6.89 7.51 -3.67
C TRP A 152 -8.04 8.48 -3.43
N VAL A 153 -8.46 8.67 -2.18
CA VAL A 153 -9.50 9.65 -1.82
C VAL A 153 -9.08 11.06 -2.26
N ALA A 154 -7.86 11.45 -1.90
CA ALA A 154 -7.25 12.73 -2.27
C ALA A 154 -7.13 12.89 -3.79
N TYR A 155 -6.73 11.83 -4.50
CA TYR A 155 -6.53 11.86 -5.95
C TYR A 155 -7.86 11.98 -6.70
N PHE A 156 -8.89 11.24 -6.30
CA PHE A 156 -10.22 11.37 -6.89
C PHE A 156 -10.84 12.75 -6.63
N LEU A 157 -10.64 13.29 -5.42
CA LEU A 157 -11.06 14.65 -5.09
C LEU A 157 -10.36 15.68 -6.00
N LEU A 158 -9.04 15.52 -6.20
CA LEU A 158 -8.28 16.35 -7.13
C LEU A 158 -8.78 16.21 -8.57
N LEU A 159 -9.07 14.99 -9.05
CA LEU A 159 -9.62 14.74 -10.39
C LEU A 159 -10.96 15.47 -10.59
N LEU A 160 -11.87 15.39 -9.62
CA LEU A 160 -13.15 16.11 -9.66
C LEU A 160 -12.95 17.62 -9.79
N GLN A 161 -11.89 18.16 -9.20
CA GLN A 161 -11.58 19.58 -9.24
C GLN A 161 -11.01 20.03 -10.59
N VAL A 162 -10.06 19.25 -11.14
CA VAL A 162 -9.24 19.67 -12.28
C VAL A 162 -9.81 19.26 -13.64
N LEU A 163 -10.55 18.15 -13.73
CA LEU A 163 -11.08 17.65 -15.00
C LEU A 163 -12.19 18.54 -15.55
N ASN A 164 -12.23 18.73 -16.87
CA ASN A 164 -13.19 19.61 -17.51
C ASN A 164 -14.48 18.86 -17.89
N TYR A 165 -15.46 18.87 -17.00
CA TYR A 165 -16.78 18.28 -17.22
C TYR A 165 -17.87 19.25 -16.74
N GLN A 166 -19.11 19.01 -17.16
CA GLN A 166 -20.28 19.69 -16.63
C GLN A 166 -20.73 19.00 -15.34
N PRO A 167 -20.74 19.69 -14.18
CA PRO A 167 -21.16 19.09 -12.92
C PRO A 167 -22.58 18.53 -12.99
N GLN A 168 -22.77 17.37 -12.35
CA GLN A 168 -24.05 16.68 -12.23
C GLN A 168 -24.26 16.37 -10.74
N PRO A 169 -25.50 16.07 -10.28
CA PRO A 169 -25.77 15.79 -8.87
C PRO A 169 -24.87 14.70 -8.28
N PHE A 170 -24.55 13.67 -9.07
CA PHE A 170 -23.59 12.63 -8.67
C PHE A 170 -22.20 13.18 -8.33
N HIS A 171 -21.67 14.14 -9.10
CA HIS A 171 -20.37 14.76 -8.84
C HIS A 171 -20.37 15.56 -7.53
N TRP A 172 -21.49 16.20 -7.20
CA TRP A 172 -21.68 16.90 -5.94
C TRP A 172 -21.69 15.92 -4.76
N ALA A 173 -22.51 14.87 -4.85
CA ALA A 173 -22.58 13.84 -3.81
C ALA A 173 -21.21 13.19 -3.59
N LEU A 174 -20.54 12.77 -4.68
CA LEU A 174 -19.21 12.17 -4.60
C LEU A 174 -18.18 13.15 -4.03
N GLY A 175 -18.19 14.41 -4.48
CA GLY A 175 -17.26 15.43 -4.00
C GLY A 175 -17.42 15.74 -2.51
N LEU A 176 -18.65 15.86 -2.03
CA LEU A 176 -18.94 16.06 -0.61
C LEU A 176 -18.55 14.85 0.24
N ILE A 177 -18.84 13.64 -0.25
CA ILE A 177 -18.39 12.40 0.40
C ILE A 177 -16.86 12.41 0.49
N LEU A 178 -16.15 12.52 -0.63
CA LEU A 178 -14.67 12.50 -0.64
C LEU A 178 -14.05 13.61 0.23
N ALA A 179 -14.63 14.81 0.23
CA ALA A 179 -14.18 15.91 1.07
C ALA A 179 -14.39 15.62 2.57
N GLY A 180 -15.53 15.05 2.96
CA GLY A 180 -15.78 14.62 4.34
C GLY A 180 -14.87 13.47 4.76
N LEU A 181 -14.63 12.51 3.85
CA LEU A 181 -13.73 11.39 4.05
C LEU A 181 -12.28 11.85 4.28
N LEU A 182 -11.85 12.94 3.65
CA LEU A 182 -10.49 13.46 3.76
C LEU A 182 -10.07 13.78 5.21
N PHE A 183 -11.00 14.17 6.08
CA PHE A 183 -10.73 14.43 7.51
C PHE A 183 -10.37 13.18 8.31
N LEU A 184 -10.76 11.99 7.83
CA LEU A 184 -10.67 10.72 8.55
C LEU A 184 -9.60 9.77 7.97
N CYS A 185 -8.82 10.26 6.99
CA CYS A 185 -7.96 9.44 6.14
C CYS A 185 -6.58 9.14 6.75
N HIS A 186 -5.72 10.16 6.89
CA HIS A 186 -4.35 10.06 7.41
C HIS A 186 -3.71 11.45 7.56
N GLU A 187 -2.62 11.56 8.33
CA GLU A 187 -1.83 12.80 8.43
C GLU A 187 -1.21 13.25 7.09
N ASN A 188 -1.22 12.38 6.06
CA ASN A 188 -0.68 12.68 4.73
C ASN A 188 -1.42 13.82 4.03
N VAL A 189 -2.65 14.13 4.46
CA VAL A 189 -3.42 15.27 4.00
C VAL A 189 -2.63 16.58 4.17
N LEU A 190 -1.78 16.69 5.20
CA LEU A 190 -0.92 17.85 5.42
C LEU A 190 -0.01 18.12 4.20
N PHE A 191 0.48 17.08 3.53
CA PHE A 191 1.36 17.20 2.37
C PHE A 191 0.59 17.37 1.05
N PHE A 192 -0.62 16.81 0.94
CA PHE A 192 -1.40 16.84 -0.30
C PHE A 192 -2.29 18.09 -0.44
N ALA A 193 -2.81 18.60 0.68
CA ALA A 193 -3.76 19.69 0.67
C ALA A 193 -3.24 21.00 0.06
N PRO A 194 -1.96 21.42 0.24
CA PRO A 194 -1.45 22.60 -0.44
C PRO A 194 -1.59 22.52 -1.97
N PHE A 195 -1.37 21.34 -2.56
CA PHE A 195 -1.57 21.12 -3.98
C PHE A 195 -3.06 21.16 -4.37
N GLY A 196 -3.92 20.54 -3.57
CA GLY A 196 -5.37 20.60 -3.73
C GLY A 196 -5.89 22.04 -3.74
N LEU A 197 -5.42 22.88 -2.80
CA LEU A 197 -5.79 24.30 -2.71
C LEU A 197 -5.34 25.09 -3.94
N VAL A 198 -4.07 24.95 -4.35
CA VAL A 198 -3.54 25.65 -5.53
C VAL A 198 -4.26 25.21 -6.80
N ALA A 199 -4.41 23.90 -7.02
CA ALA A 199 -5.15 23.38 -8.16
C ALA A 199 -6.60 23.88 -8.18
N GLY A 200 -7.21 24.04 -7.01
CA GLY A 200 -8.60 24.48 -6.81
C GLY A 200 -8.79 25.92 -7.18
N TRP A 201 -7.90 26.78 -6.69
CA TRP A 201 -7.85 28.18 -7.07
C TRP A 201 -7.78 28.36 -8.59
N PHE A 202 -6.83 27.69 -9.26
CA PHE A 202 -6.69 27.80 -10.71
C PHE A 202 -7.87 27.20 -11.48
N ALA A 203 -8.42 26.08 -11.02
CA ALA A 203 -9.60 25.47 -11.61
C ALA A 203 -10.85 26.34 -11.44
N TRP A 204 -10.96 27.07 -10.33
CA TRP A 204 -12.03 28.03 -10.06
C TRP A 204 -11.95 29.23 -10.99
N VAL A 205 -10.78 29.89 -11.06
CA VAL A 205 -10.56 31.06 -11.92
C VAL A 205 -10.86 30.75 -13.40
N ARG A 206 -10.50 29.55 -13.87
CA ARG A 206 -10.65 29.13 -15.27
C ARG A 206 -11.93 28.36 -15.57
N GLY A 207 -12.72 28.00 -14.57
CA GLY A 207 -13.90 27.13 -14.71
C GLY A 207 -15.16 27.83 -15.21
N SER A 208 -16.14 27.07 -15.69
CA SER A 208 -17.51 27.55 -15.95
C SER A 208 -18.27 27.81 -14.64
N ALA A 209 -19.32 28.65 -14.66
CA ALA A 209 -20.05 29.06 -13.45
C ALA A 209 -20.51 27.88 -12.57
N GLY A 210 -21.15 26.85 -13.15
CA GLY A 210 -21.57 25.66 -12.38
C GLY A 210 -20.40 24.85 -11.81
N LYS A 211 -19.28 24.78 -12.53
CA LYS A 211 -18.07 24.11 -12.06
C LYS A 211 -17.36 24.90 -10.96
N ARG A 212 -17.41 26.24 -11.02
CA ARG A 212 -16.82 27.11 -9.99
C ARG A 212 -17.41 26.84 -8.61
N SER A 213 -18.73 26.69 -8.50
CA SER A 213 -19.36 26.41 -7.21
C SER A 213 -18.92 25.07 -6.62
N LEU A 214 -18.88 24.01 -7.44
CA LEU A 214 -18.37 22.71 -7.00
C LEU A 214 -16.90 22.83 -6.57
N VAL A 215 -16.04 23.40 -7.41
CA VAL A 215 -14.61 23.57 -7.10
C VAL A 215 -14.40 24.37 -5.81
N ALA A 216 -15.18 25.43 -5.57
CA ALA A 216 -15.09 26.22 -4.34
C ALA A 216 -15.39 25.37 -3.10
N VAL A 217 -16.43 24.53 -3.15
CA VAL A 217 -16.80 23.62 -2.06
C VAL A 217 -15.72 22.57 -1.82
N LEU A 218 -15.17 21.96 -2.89
CA LEU A 218 -14.06 21.00 -2.75
C LEU A 218 -12.79 21.66 -2.20
N THR A 219 -12.49 22.90 -2.62
CA THR A 219 -11.36 23.68 -2.13
C THR A 219 -11.53 24.05 -0.65
N ALA A 220 -12.74 24.38 -0.22
CA ALA A 220 -13.07 24.58 1.19
C ALA A 220 -12.89 23.28 2.00
N GLY A 221 -13.29 22.13 1.44
CA GLY A 221 -13.02 20.82 2.02
C GLY A 221 -11.53 20.55 2.22
N TRP A 222 -10.69 20.85 1.23
CA TRP A 222 -9.23 20.79 1.37
C TRP A 222 -8.71 21.69 2.48
N ALA A 223 -9.17 22.95 2.55
CA ALA A 223 -8.71 23.91 3.56
C ALA A 223 -9.08 23.45 4.98
N ALA A 224 -10.30 22.98 5.16
CA ALA A 224 -10.79 22.51 6.43
C ALA A 224 -10.09 21.22 6.88
N ALA A 225 -9.86 20.25 5.99
CA ALA A 225 -9.09 19.05 6.30
C ALA A 225 -7.63 19.37 6.63
N PHE A 226 -7.00 20.31 5.90
CA PHE A 226 -5.65 20.79 6.20
C PHE A 226 -5.56 21.44 7.58
N GLY A 227 -6.50 22.34 7.89
CA GLY A 227 -6.58 22.99 9.20
C GLY A 227 -6.79 21.99 10.34
N PHE A 228 -7.68 21.01 10.15
CA PHE A 228 -7.92 19.95 11.14
C PHE A 228 -6.65 19.14 11.41
N VAL A 229 -5.99 18.61 10.36
CA VAL A 229 -4.78 17.79 10.54
C VAL A 229 -3.64 18.61 11.12
N LEU A 230 -3.50 19.89 10.75
CA LEU A 230 -2.51 20.78 11.34
C LEU A 230 -2.74 20.99 12.84
N VAL A 231 -3.98 21.28 13.25
CA VAL A 231 -4.34 21.43 14.67
C VAL A 231 -4.12 20.12 15.42
N TRP A 232 -4.53 18.99 14.84
CA TRP A 232 -4.28 17.68 15.42
C TRP A 232 -2.79 17.45 15.65
N GLN A 233 -1.94 17.66 14.63
CA GLN A 233 -0.49 17.46 14.71
C GLN A 233 0.17 18.34 15.78
N LEU A 234 -0.28 19.59 15.93
CA LEU A 234 0.26 20.54 16.90
C LEU A 234 -0.18 20.25 18.34
N THR A 235 -1.30 19.54 18.52
CA THR A 235 -1.89 19.27 19.84
C THR A 235 -1.71 17.82 20.30
N HIS A 236 -1.28 16.91 19.42
CA HIS A 236 -1.14 15.50 19.77
C HIS A 236 0.20 15.18 20.47
N PRO A 237 0.19 14.31 21.50
CA PRO A 237 1.39 14.00 22.31
C PRO A 237 2.54 13.35 21.52
N LEU A 238 2.28 12.81 20.33
CA LEU A 238 3.21 12.01 19.53
C LEU A 238 3.98 12.82 18.48
N ALA A 239 3.93 14.16 18.53
CA ALA A 239 4.70 15.02 17.63
C ALA A 239 6.22 14.71 17.63
N SER A 240 6.75 14.18 18.73
CA SER A 240 8.16 13.74 18.85
C SER A 240 8.51 12.50 18.00
N LEU A 241 7.57 11.55 17.80
CA LEU A 241 7.77 10.38 16.94
C LEU A 241 7.79 10.74 15.44
N SER A 242 7.29 11.91 15.08
CA SER A 242 7.33 12.42 13.70
C SER A 242 8.77 12.75 13.23
N SER A 243 9.72 12.90 14.16
CA SER A 243 11.14 13.13 13.85
C SER A 243 11.81 11.90 13.23
N ASP A 244 11.39 10.68 13.61
CA ASP A 244 11.86 9.42 13.02
C ASP A 244 11.42 9.26 11.56
N TYR A 245 10.30 9.88 11.19
CA TYR A 245 9.82 9.92 9.80
C TYR A 245 10.78 10.64 8.86
N ILE A 246 11.45 11.71 9.32
CA ILE A 246 12.47 12.42 8.54
C ILE A 246 13.74 11.57 8.40
N SER A 247 14.09 10.78 9.43
CA SER A 247 15.19 9.82 9.37
C SER A 247 14.95 8.75 8.27
N LEU A 248 13.70 8.27 8.14
CA LEU A 248 13.30 7.32 7.10
C LEU A 248 13.51 7.86 5.67
N ILE A 249 13.34 9.17 5.43
CA ILE A 249 13.60 9.79 4.12
C ILE A 249 15.09 9.67 3.74
N LYS A 250 16.01 9.83 4.70
CA LYS A 250 17.45 9.71 4.45
C LYS A 250 17.83 8.30 4.01
N THR A 251 17.20 7.28 4.58
CA THR A 251 17.42 5.87 4.24
C THR A 251 17.02 5.56 2.80
N VAL A 252 15.91 6.14 2.33
CA VAL A 252 15.40 5.95 0.96
C VAL A 252 16.29 6.61 -0.11
N LEU A 253 17.06 7.64 0.26
CA LEU A 253 17.96 8.33 -0.66
C LEU A 253 19.37 7.71 -0.74
N ASN A 254 19.66 6.66 0.05
CA ASN A 254 20.97 6.01 0.03
C ASN A 254 21.14 5.11 -1.22
N PRO A 255 22.10 5.39 -2.13
CA PRO A 255 22.26 4.64 -3.38
C PRO A 255 22.54 3.14 -3.20
N LEU A 256 23.30 2.76 -2.17
CA LEU A 256 23.58 1.35 -1.88
C LEU A 256 22.32 0.61 -1.44
N THR A 257 21.42 1.30 -0.72
CA THR A 257 20.13 0.76 -0.31
C THR A 257 19.21 0.61 -1.52
N VAL A 258 19.22 1.57 -2.45
CA VAL A 258 18.42 1.52 -3.69
C VAL A 258 18.82 0.33 -4.57
N ILE A 259 20.13 0.13 -4.81
CA ILE A 259 20.63 -0.93 -5.71
C ILE A 259 20.37 -2.33 -5.15
N ARG A 260 20.37 -2.48 -3.82
CA ARG A 260 20.18 -3.78 -3.15
C ARG A 260 18.71 -4.08 -2.84
N SER A 261 17.77 -3.37 -3.48
CA SER A 261 16.38 -3.47 -3.07
C SER A 261 15.37 -3.23 -4.19
N ASN A 262 14.09 -3.50 -3.91
CA ASN A 262 13.00 -3.29 -4.86
C ASN A 262 12.89 -1.83 -5.34
N LEU A 263 13.52 -0.88 -4.64
CA LEU A 263 13.63 0.50 -5.11
C LEU A 263 14.40 0.63 -6.42
N PHE A 264 15.29 -0.30 -6.75
CA PHE A 264 15.98 -0.28 -8.03
C PHE A 264 14.99 -0.21 -9.20
N VAL A 265 13.95 -1.06 -9.19
CA VAL A 265 12.90 -1.10 -10.23
C VAL A 265 12.11 0.21 -10.26
N SER A 266 11.78 0.78 -9.11
CA SER A 266 11.05 2.05 -9.03
C SER A 266 11.85 3.24 -9.54
N TYR A 267 13.10 3.36 -9.12
CA TYR A 267 13.97 4.48 -9.48
C TYR A 267 14.38 4.39 -10.95
N SER A 268 14.66 3.20 -11.48
CA SER A 268 14.97 3.02 -12.90
C SER A 268 13.78 3.42 -13.78
N VAL A 269 12.56 3.04 -13.42
CA VAL A 269 11.32 3.45 -14.07
C VAL A 269 11.15 4.97 -14.01
N LEU A 270 11.31 5.57 -12.82
CA LEU A 270 11.20 7.01 -12.64
C LEU A 270 12.21 7.79 -13.49
N VAL A 271 13.48 7.37 -13.48
CA VAL A 271 14.54 7.96 -14.32
C VAL A 271 14.18 7.85 -15.81
N CYS A 272 13.70 6.69 -16.25
CA CYS A 272 13.27 6.50 -17.64
C CYS A 272 12.11 7.42 -18.03
N ILE A 273 11.12 7.60 -17.14
CA ILE A 273 9.99 8.53 -17.36
C ILE A 273 10.53 9.97 -17.50
N VAL A 274 11.42 10.40 -16.62
CA VAL A 274 12.04 11.74 -16.65
C VAL A 274 12.85 11.93 -17.93
N LEU A 275 13.67 10.96 -18.32
CA LEU A 275 14.47 11.02 -19.55
C LEU A 275 13.58 11.10 -20.81
N LEU A 276 12.49 10.34 -20.86
CA LEU A 276 11.53 10.40 -21.97
C LEU A 276 10.80 11.75 -22.02
N TRP A 277 10.46 12.31 -20.85
CA TRP A 277 9.83 13.62 -20.74
C TRP A 277 10.77 14.76 -21.13
N LEU A 278 12.02 14.77 -20.67
CA LEU A 278 13.03 15.76 -21.04
C LEU A 278 13.41 15.63 -22.53
N GLY A 279 13.57 14.40 -23.02
CA GLY A 279 13.87 14.13 -24.41
C GLY A 279 12.84 14.73 -25.37
N GLN A 280 11.55 14.67 -25.01
CA GLN A 280 10.50 15.26 -25.84
C GLN A 280 10.62 16.79 -25.98
N LYS A 281 11.14 17.47 -24.93
CA LYS A 281 11.32 18.93 -24.94
C LYS A 281 12.52 19.32 -25.79
N LYS A 282 13.60 18.52 -25.73
CA LYS A 282 14.86 18.80 -26.43
C LYS A 282 14.84 18.43 -27.91
N HIS A 283 14.23 17.29 -28.27
CA HIS A 283 14.26 16.78 -29.63
C HIS A 283 12.92 16.97 -30.34
N ARG A 284 12.81 18.05 -31.12
CA ARG A 284 11.67 18.27 -32.02
C ARG A 284 11.59 17.23 -33.15
N HIS A 285 12.72 16.58 -33.49
CA HIS A 285 12.77 15.57 -34.56
C HIS A 285 12.34 14.17 -34.09
N PRO A 286 11.33 13.54 -34.74
CA PRO A 286 10.74 12.28 -34.28
C PRO A 286 11.62 11.04 -34.49
N VAL A 287 12.71 11.12 -35.27
CA VAL A 287 13.62 9.98 -35.52
C VAL A 287 14.62 9.81 -34.37
N ALA A 288 15.29 10.87 -33.94
CA ALA A 288 16.21 10.85 -32.81
C ALA A 288 15.51 10.35 -31.53
N MET A 289 14.27 10.81 -31.29
CA MET A 289 13.46 10.36 -30.17
C MET A 289 13.07 8.88 -30.23
N ARG A 290 13.04 8.24 -31.40
CA ARG A 290 12.82 6.78 -31.49
C ARG A 290 14.06 6.02 -31.06
N GLY A 291 15.25 6.47 -31.46
CA GLY A 291 16.53 5.87 -31.06
C GLY A 291 16.70 5.88 -29.53
N VAL A 292 16.56 7.07 -28.92
CA VAL A 292 16.65 7.24 -27.45
C VAL A 292 15.66 6.33 -26.73
N ALA A 293 14.39 6.31 -27.14
CA ALA A 293 13.37 5.48 -26.48
C ALA A 293 13.68 3.98 -26.56
N ARG A 294 14.22 3.49 -27.70
CA ARG A 294 14.62 2.09 -27.83
C ARG A 294 15.79 1.75 -26.92
N ILE A 295 16.79 2.62 -26.84
CA ILE A 295 17.95 2.44 -25.97
C ILE A 295 17.50 2.40 -24.51
N VAL A 296 16.68 3.36 -24.08
CA VAL A 296 16.13 3.43 -22.72
C VAL A 296 15.36 2.15 -22.38
N LEU A 297 14.45 1.70 -23.25
CA LEU A 297 13.63 0.51 -22.98
C LEU A 297 14.48 -0.77 -22.94
N ARG A 298 15.47 -0.92 -23.83
CA ARG A 298 16.38 -2.08 -23.83
C ARG A 298 17.28 -2.08 -22.59
N ALA A 299 17.83 -0.92 -22.23
CA ALA A 299 18.65 -0.78 -21.03
C ALA A 299 17.83 -1.12 -19.78
N LEU A 300 16.59 -0.64 -19.69
CA LEU A 300 15.68 -0.95 -18.58
C LEU A 300 15.36 -2.44 -18.50
N LEU A 301 15.05 -3.07 -19.64
CA LEU A 301 14.79 -4.52 -19.70
C LEU A 301 15.99 -5.35 -19.23
N VAL A 302 17.19 -5.04 -19.74
CA VAL A 302 18.43 -5.73 -19.34
C VAL A 302 18.73 -5.49 -17.88
N ALA A 303 18.62 -4.25 -17.40
CA ALA A 303 18.84 -3.89 -16.00
C ALA A 303 17.89 -4.65 -15.07
N HIS A 304 16.59 -4.74 -15.41
CA HIS A 304 15.62 -5.48 -14.62
C HIS A 304 15.87 -6.99 -14.67
N ALA A 305 16.23 -7.54 -15.84
CA ALA A 305 16.54 -8.97 -15.95
C ALA A 305 17.75 -9.35 -15.09
N ILE A 306 18.82 -8.56 -15.13
CA ILE A 306 20.01 -8.76 -14.28
C ILE A 306 19.63 -8.60 -12.81
N PHE A 307 18.90 -7.56 -12.45
CA PHE A 307 18.49 -7.32 -11.07
C PHE A 307 17.65 -8.48 -10.52
N LEU A 308 16.65 -8.94 -11.26
CA LEU A 308 15.82 -10.08 -10.86
C LEU A 308 16.67 -11.35 -10.69
N ALA A 309 17.58 -11.63 -11.64
CA ALA A 309 18.49 -12.77 -11.53
C ALA A 309 19.37 -12.70 -10.27
N LEU A 310 19.87 -11.52 -9.91
CA LEU A 310 20.66 -11.31 -8.70
C LEU A 310 19.83 -11.46 -7.42
N VAL A 311 18.62 -10.88 -7.39
CA VAL A 311 17.74 -10.97 -6.21
C VAL A 311 17.35 -12.41 -5.92
N PHE A 312 16.95 -13.17 -6.95
CA PHE A 312 16.57 -14.57 -6.79
C PHE A 312 17.76 -15.52 -6.62
N GLY A 313 18.85 -15.28 -7.34
CA GLY A 313 20.03 -16.15 -7.30
C GLY A 313 20.91 -15.97 -6.06
N LEU A 314 20.98 -14.76 -5.51
CA LEU A 314 21.83 -14.45 -4.34
C LEU A 314 21.03 -14.22 -3.06
N GLY A 315 19.69 -14.29 -3.13
CA GLY A 315 18.82 -14.07 -1.98
C GLY A 315 19.12 -12.75 -1.29
N LEU A 316 19.18 -11.63 -2.03
CA LEU A 316 19.52 -10.31 -1.46
C LEU A 316 18.32 -9.58 -0.85
N PHE A 317 17.15 -10.22 -0.83
CA PHE A 317 15.91 -9.59 -0.39
C PHE A 317 15.83 -9.42 1.15
N ASN A 318 15.48 -8.21 1.59
CA ASN A 318 15.26 -7.90 3.01
C ASN A 318 13.87 -7.28 3.20
N PRO A 319 12.87 -8.04 3.71
CA PRO A 319 11.49 -7.56 3.88
C PRO A 319 11.36 -6.44 4.91
N GLU A 320 12.19 -6.43 5.95
CA GLU A 320 12.17 -5.40 6.99
C GLU A 320 12.56 -4.03 6.42
N ALA A 321 13.56 -4.02 5.55
CA ALA A 321 13.94 -2.80 4.84
C ALA A 321 12.85 -2.31 3.88
N GLU A 322 11.93 -3.17 3.41
CA GLU A 322 10.81 -2.79 2.55
C GLU A 322 9.65 -2.16 3.36
N VAL A 323 9.37 -2.65 4.58
CA VAL A 323 8.37 -2.03 5.48
C VAL A 323 8.68 -0.56 5.76
N MET A 324 9.97 -0.25 5.97
CA MET A 324 10.45 1.11 6.21
C MET A 324 10.23 2.06 5.02
N ARG A 325 9.90 1.52 3.84
CA ARG A 325 9.69 2.32 2.62
C ARG A 325 8.27 2.80 2.43
N ARG A 326 7.38 2.53 3.38
CA ARG A 326 6.02 3.13 3.41
C ARG A 326 6.02 4.66 3.25
N VAL A 327 7.11 5.34 3.66
CA VAL A 327 7.34 6.78 3.43
C VAL A 327 7.27 7.19 1.94
N LEU A 328 7.56 6.27 1.02
CA LEU A 328 7.49 6.50 -0.42
C LEU A 328 6.08 6.78 -0.91
N LEU A 329 5.05 6.24 -0.25
CA LEU A 329 3.67 6.51 -0.62
C LEU A 329 3.34 8.00 -0.49
N THR A 330 3.82 8.62 0.57
CA THR A 330 3.63 10.05 0.83
C THR A 330 4.48 10.90 -0.11
N ILE A 331 5.77 10.58 -0.28
CA ILE A 331 6.66 11.28 -1.22
C ILE A 331 6.11 11.19 -2.65
N GLY A 332 5.70 10.01 -3.07
CA GLY A 332 5.08 9.75 -4.36
C GLY A 332 3.80 10.55 -4.56
N GLY A 333 2.99 10.66 -3.50
CA GLY A 333 1.79 11.50 -3.50
C GLY A 333 2.15 12.96 -3.76
N VAL A 334 3.14 13.52 -3.04
CA VAL A 334 3.62 14.89 -3.27
C VAL A 334 4.06 15.10 -4.72
N VAL A 335 4.84 14.17 -5.28
CA VAL A 335 5.29 14.24 -6.69
C VAL A 335 4.10 14.24 -7.64
N VAL A 336 3.14 13.33 -7.46
CA VAL A 336 1.94 13.21 -8.31
C VAL A 336 1.07 14.45 -8.23
N PHE A 337 0.77 14.92 -7.03
CA PHE A 337 -0.06 16.10 -6.81
C PHE A 337 0.62 17.35 -7.34
N GLY A 338 1.94 17.46 -7.19
CA GLY A 338 2.76 18.49 -7.82
C GLY A 338 2.69 18.45 -9.35
N LEU A 339 2.76 17.26 -9.97
CA LEU A 339 2.64 17.09 -11.42
C LEU A 339 1.26 17.48 -11.94
N VAL A 340 0.19 17.04 -11.27
CA VAL A 340 -1.19 17.37 -11.67
C VAL A 340 -1.45 18.87 -11.49
N THR A 341 -1.07 19.43 -10.35
CA THR A 341 -1.19 20.87 -10.07
C THR A 341 -0.39 21.69 -11.07
N GLY A 342 0.87 21.32 -11.33
CA GLY A 342 1.70 21.95 -12.34
C GLY A 342 1.09 21.88 -13.74
N GLY A 343 0.43 20.77 -14.08
CA GLY A 343 -0.33 20.62 -15.33
C GLY A 343 -1.55 21.54 -15.42
N VAL A 344 -2.20 21.85 -14.30
CA VAL A 344 -3.28 22.84 -14.23
C VAL A 344 -2.71 24.25 -14.33
N VAL A 345 -1.67 24.59 -13.58
CA VAL A 345 -1.09 25.94 -13.54
C VAL A 345 -0.43 26.30 -14.86
N TRP A 346 0.40 25.40 -15.40
CA TRP A 346 1.22 25.57 -16.62
C TRP A 346 0.95 24.50 -17.68
N PRO A 347 -0.23 24.48 -18.34
CA PRO A 347 -0.63 23.41 -19.25
C PRO A 347 0.33 23.17 -20.42
N SER A 348 0.97 24.22 -20.94
CA SER A 348 1.94 24.13 -22.04
C SER A 348 3.19 23.32 -21.67
N SER A 349 3.65 23.42 -20.42
CA SER A 349 4.87 22.78 -19.93
C SER A 349 4.71 21.29 -19.63
N PHE A 350 3.46 20.82 -19.45
CA PHE A 350 3.10 19.46 -19.03
C PHE A 350 2.34 18.66 -20.10
N ARG A 351 2.09 19.23 -21.29
CA ARG A 351 1.50 18.47 -22.41
C ARG A 351 2.44 17.34 -22.87
N LEU A 352 1.90 16.13 -22.88
CA LEU A 352 2.56 14.94 -23.44
C LEU A 352 2.13 14.71 -24.88
N SER A 353 3.10 14.46 -25.78
CA SER A 353 2.76 13.95 -27.10
C SER A 353 2.23 12.50 -27.01
N PRO A 354 1.34 12.06 -27.92
CA PRO A 354 0.84 10.67 -27.89
C PRO A 354 1.92 9.62 -27.93
N ARG A 355 2.98 9.87 -28.71
CA ARG A 355 4.12 8.97 -28.80
C ARG A 355 4.90 8.90 -27.49
N THR A 356 5.09 10.03 -26.80
CA THR A 356 5.75 10.06 -25.49
C THR A 356 4.89 9.34 -24.45
N GLY A 357 3.57 9.58 -24.44
CA GLY A 357 2.62 8.92 -23.54
C GLY A 357 2.66 7.40 -23.66
N ASN A 358 2.62 6.85 -24.88
CA ASN A 358 2.71 5.40 -25.09
C ASN A 358 4.04 4.81 -24.62
N ARG A 359 5.14 5.55 -24.77
CA ARG A 359 6.47 5.11 -24.30
C ARG A 359 6.58 5.11 -22.79
N ILE A 360 6.07 6.16 -22.13
CA ILE A 360 5.97 6.23 -20.67
C ILE A 360 5.14 5.05 -20.17
N LEU A 361 3.98 4.78 -20.79
CA LEU A 361 3.16 3.64 -20.41
C LEU A 361 3.89 2.30 -20.63
N ALA A 362 4.66 2.13 -21.70
CA ALA A 362 5.47 0.93 -21.89
C ALA A 362 6.53 0.75 -20.78
N VAL A 363 7.20 1.84 -20.37
CA VAL A 363 8.15 1.85 -19.25
C VAL A 363 7.45 1.48 -17.93
N VAL A 364 6.27 2.07 -17.68
CA VAL A 364 5.47 1.78 -16.48
C VAL A 364 4.97 0.34 -16.46
N LEU A 365 4.52 -0.21 -17.60
CA LEU A 365 4.09 -1.61 -17.71
C LEU A 365 5.26 -2.59 -17.49
N LEU A 366 6.46 -2.25 -17.98
CA LEU A 366 7.66 -3.04 -17.68
C LEU A 366 7.98 -2.99 -16.18
N GLY A 367 7.87 -1.82 -15.55
CA GLY A 367 7.98 -1.68 -14.10
C GLY A 367 6.96 -2.52 -13.33
N LEU A 368 5.69 -2.49 -13.76
CA LEU A 368 4.62 -3.31 -13.18
C LEU A 368 4.93 -4.79 -13.28
N ALA A 369 5.36 -5.27 -14.45
CA ALA A 369 5.75 -6.66 -14.65
C ALA A 369 6.92 -7.06 -13.74
N SER A 370 7.97 -6.24 -13.68
CA SER A 370 9.16 -6.52 -12.85
C SER A 370 8.84 -6.53 -11.36
N HIS A 371 8.06 -5.57 -10.86
CA HIS A 371 7.60 -5.59 -9.49
C HIS A 371 6.68 -6.78 -9.20
N SER A 372 5.79 -7.15 -10.12
CA SER A 372 4.91 -8.32 -9.94
C SER A 372 5.72 -9.60 -9.74
N VAL A 373 6.78 -9.79 -10.52
CA VAL A 373 7.71 -10.94 -10.35
C VAL A 373 8.39 -10.91 -8.99
N LEU A 374 8.83 -9.75 -8.50
CA LEU A 374 9.37 -9.62 -7.14
C LEU A 374 8.34 -9.95 -6.07
N GLN A 375 7.10 -9.48 -6.22
CA GLN A 375 6.02 -9.75 -5.28
C GLN A 375 5.60 -11.23 -5.25
N ILE A 376 5.68 -11.93 -6.39
CA ILE A 376 5.54 -13.40 -6.47
C ILE A 376 6.63 -14.06 -5.61
N GLY A 377 7.89 -13.67 -5.84
CA GLY A 377 9.03 -14.13 -5.04
C GLY A 377 8.84 -13.96 -3.54
N ASN A 378 8.35 -12.78 -3.14
CA ASN A 378 8.09 -12.48 -1.74
C ASN A 378 6.99 -13.36 -1.15
N SER A 379 5.95 -13.63 -1.93
CA SER A 379 4.84 -14.48 -1.50
C SER A 379 5.27 -15.94 -1.35
N LEU A 380 6.20 -16.43 -2.18
CA LEU A 380 6.79 -17.77 -2.05
C LEU A 380 7.66 -17.89 -0.79
N ASN A 381 8.56 -16.93 -0.56
CA ASN A 381 9.43 -16.91 0.62
C ASN A 381 8.64 -16.76 1.92
N TRP A 382 7.59 -15.92 1.90
CA TRP A 382 6.65 -15.82 3.02
C TRP A 382 5.94 -17.15 3.28
N ASN A 383 5.49 -17.84 2.22
CA ASN A 383 4.79 -19.12 2.37
C ASN A 383 5.68 -20.21 2.97
N GLU A 384 6.99 -20.19 2.70
CA GLU A 384 7.96 -21.09 3.36
C GLU A 384 7.96 -20.88 4.87
N LEU A 385 8.10 -19.62 5.34
CA LEU A 385 8.03 -19.30 6.76
C LEU A 385 6.67 -19.70 7.35
N ARG A 386 5.57 -19.28 6.72
CA ARG A 386 4.20 -19.58 7.17
C ARG A 386 3.97 -21.08 7.33
N SER A 387 4.41 -21.88 6.35
CA SER A 387 4.24 -23.33 6.36
C SER A 387 5.03 -23.98 7.48
N ARG A 388 6.27 -23.53 7.71
CA ARG A 388 7.12 -24.00 8.82
C ARG A 388 6.50 -23.68 10.17
N VAL A 389 6.05 -22.44 10.37
CA VAL A 389 5.37 -22.00 11.60
C VAL A 389 4.10 -22.80 11.83
N LYS A 390 3.30 -23.05 10.78
CA LYS A 390 2.08 -23.86 10.87
C LYS A 390 2.39 -25.31 11.28
N ALA A 391 3.46 -25.90 10.75
CA ALA A 391 3.91 -27.25 11.11
C ALA A 391 4.38 -27.31 12.57
N ASP A 392 5.24 -26.37 13.00
CA ASP A 392 5.72 -26.30 14.37
C ASP A 392 4.55 -26.14 15.37
N LEU A 393 3.54 -25.32 15.07
CA LEU A 393 2.36 -25.18 15.94
C LEU A 393 1.46 -26.43 16.01
N ALA A 394 1.46 -27.24 14.96
CA ALA A 394 0.66 -28.46 14.90
C ALA A 394 1.34 -29.63 15.64
N ASP A 395 2.65 -29.74 15.49
CA ASP A 395 3.43 -30.93 15.89
C ASP A 395 4.17 -30.73 17.22
N HIS A 396 4.32 -29.50 17.71
CA HIS A 396 5.09 -29.23 18.92
C HIS A 396 4.34 -29.69 20.19
N PRO A 397 5.00 -30.43 21.11
CA PRO A 397 4.34 -30.99 22.29
C PRO A 397 4.04 -29.94 23.38
N GLY A 398 4.74 -28.80 23.36
CA GLY A 398 4.57 -27.70 24.32
C GLY A 398 3.59 -26.64 23.82
N ALA A 399 2.85 -26.04 24.76
CA ALA A 399 1.88 -24.98 24.45
C ALA A 399 2.52 -23.59 24.23
N ILE A 400 3.81 -23.44 24.54
CA ILE A 400 4.58 -22.21 24.32
C ILE A 400 5.86 -22.57 23.57
N LEU A 401 6.12 -21.86 22.47
CA LEU A 401 7.26 -22.08 21.58
C LEU A 401 8.19 -20.87 21.66
N ASP A 402 9.49 -21.11 21.83
CA ASP A 402 10.51 -20.08 21.70
C ASP A 402 11.01 -20.03 20.24
N PRO A 403 10.78 -18.93 19.50
CA PRO A 403 11.27 -18.82 18.13
C PRO A 403 12.81 -18.86 18.02
N VAL A 404 13.55 -18.54 19.09
CA VAL A 404 15.02 -18.67 19.12
C VAL A 404 15.44 -20.13 19.10
N GLU A 405 14.84 -20.96 19.95
CA GLU A 405 15.15 -22.39 20.06
C GLU A 405 14.81 -23.13 18.76
N LEU A 406 13.73 -22.71 18.09
CA LEU A 406 13.31 -23.24 16.79
C LEU A 406 14.10 -22.63 15.61
N GLY A 407 15.09 -21.77 15.86
CA GLY A 407 15.99 -21.25 14.85
C GLY A 407 15.36 -20.25 13.87
N TYR A 408 14.32 -19.51 14.29
CA TYR A 408 13.72 -18.44 13.48
C TYR A 408 14.55 -17.15 13.44
N THR A 409 15.59 -17.04 14.27
CA THR A 409 16.50 -15.89 14.33
C THR A 409 17.62 -15.94 13.28
N ASP A 410 17.88 -17.11 12.68
CA ASP A 410 18.89 -17.24 11.65
C ASP A 410 18.42 -16.60 10.33
N ARG A 411 18.95 -15.40 10.04
CA ARG A 411 18.61 -14.63 8.82
C ARG A 411 19.26 -15.18 7.54
N THR A 412 20.14 -16.18 7.63
CA THR A 412 20.68 -16.86 6.44
C THR A 412 19.60 -17.70 5.76
N VAL A 413 18.66 -18.24 6.54
CA VAL A 413 17.43 -18.86 6.04
C VAL A 413 16.51 -17.78 5.47
N VAL A 414 16.16 -17.89 4.19
CA VAL A 414 15.43 -16.84 3.46
C VAL A 414 14.05 -16.58 4.09
N GLY A 415 13.29 -17.63 4.44
CA GLY A 415 11.98 -17.50 5.10
C GLY A 415 12.05 -16.76 6.43
N ASN A 416 13.09 -17.02 7.25
CA ASN A 416 13.27 -16.37 8.55
C ASN A 416 13.46 -14.86 8.46
N ARG A 417 13.79 -14.30 7.30
CA ARG A 417 13.85 -12.85 7.12
C ARG A 417 12.49 -12.18 7.31
N TYR A 418 11.40 -12.93 7.13
CA TYR A 418 10.03 -12.48 7.38
C TYR A 418 9.60 -12.61 8.86
N SER A 419 10.48 -13.07 9.76
CA SER A 419 10.17 -13.03 11.19
C SER A 419 10.07 -11.58 11.67
N TRP A 420 9.00 -11.27 12.41
CA TRP A 420 8.76 -9.95 12.98
C TRP A 420 8.48 -10.04 14.47
N SER A 421 9.42 -9.51 15.26
CA SER A 421 9.67 -9.91 16.64
C SER A 421 8.48 -9.79 17.59
N TRP A 422 7.68 -8.73 17.46
CA TRP A 422 6.57 -8.49 18.37
C TRP A 422 5.26 -9.15 17.93
N THR A 423 5.12 -9.50 16.64
CA THR A 423 3.84 -10.00 16.10
C THR A 423 3.66 -11.52 16.24
N TRP A 424 4.72 -12.23 16.65
CA TRP A 424 4.74 -13.68 16.78
C TRP A 424 3.52 -14.29 17.49
N PRO A 425 3.09 -13.78 18.65
CA PRO A 425 1.93 -14.34 19.33
C PRO A 425 0.64 -14.20 18.50
N CYS A 426 0.38 -13.00 17.96
CA CYS A 426 -0.78 -12.77 17.10
C CYS A 426 -0.72 -13.66 15.86
N PHE A 427 0.45 -13.76 15.22
CA PHE A 427 0.65 -14.59 14.04
C PHE A 427 0.38 -16.08 14.34
N SER A 428 0.83 -16.58 15.49
CA SER A 428 0.60 -17.97 15.89
C SER A 428 -0.89 -18.31 16.11
N MET A 429 -1.69 -17.34 16.57
CA MET A 429 -3.14 -17.52 16.73
C MET A 429 -3.87 -17.56 15.39
N VAL A 430 -3.39 -16.79 14.41
CA VAL A 430 -4.10 -16.62 13.14
C VAL A 430 -3.54 -17.47 12.01
N VAL A 431 -2.36 -18.07 12.12
CA VAL A 431 -1.78 -18.86 11.02
C VAL A 431 -2.51 -20.19 10.79
N GLY A 432 -3.18 -20.71 11.82
CA GLY A 432 -4.03 -21.90 11.73
C GLY A 432 -5.27 -21.71 10.85
N GLU A 433 -5.98 -22.81 10.58
CA GLU A 433 -7.27 -22.81 9.87
C GLU A 433 -8.47 -22.93 10.82
N SER A 434 -8.24 -23.39 12.05
CA SER A 434 -9.23 -23.58 13.10
C SER A 434 -9.33 -22.38 14.04
N ASN A 435 -10.47 -22.23 14.70
CA ASN A 435 -10.67 -21.25 15.78
C ASN A 435 -10.02 -21.68 17.11
N GLU A 436 -9.47 -22.89 17.18
CA GLU A 436 -8.72 -23.41 18.32
C GLU A 436 -7.21 -23.33 18.04
N PHE A 437 -6.45 -22.89 19.03
CA PHE A 437 -4.98 -22.84 19.00
C PHE A 437 -4.42 -23.66 20.16
N ARG A 438 -3.44 -24.52 19.88
CA ARG A 438 -2.83 -25.42 20.88
C ARG A 438 -1.54 -24.88 21.46
N ALA A 439 -0.87 -24.01 20.71
CA ALA A 439 0.40 -23.46 21.08
C ALA A 439 0.56 -22.02 20.61
N LEU A 440 1.43 -21.26 21.27
CA LEU A 440 1.72 -19.86 20.96
C LEU A 440 3.22 -19.62 20.91
N PHE A 441 3.66 -18.79 19.97
CA PHE A 441 5.04 -18.33 19.95
C PHE A 441 5.25 -17.18 20.95
N LEU A 442 6.40 -17.15 21.62
CA LEU A 442 6.85 -16.01 22.42
C LEU A 442 7.29 -14.83 21.53
N PRO A 443 7.13 -13.58 21.99
CA PRO A 443 7.71 -12.44 21.30
C PRO A 443 9.25 -12.46 21.38
N LEU A 444 9.94 -12.20 20.28
CA LEU A 444 11.43 -12.13 20.23
C LEU A 444 11.97 -10.83 20.87
N SER A 445 11.16 -9.77 20.92
CA SER A 445 11.47 -8.48 21.56
C SER A 445 10.16 -7.83 22.04
N SER A 446 10.23 -6.85 22.94
CA SER A 446 9.05 -6.12 23.46
C SER A 446 8.13 -6.97 24.36
N GLN A 447 8.71 -7.72 25.30
CA GLN A 447 7.95 -8.46 26.32
C GLN A 447 7.01 -7.56 27.13
N GLU A 448 7.33 -6.27 27.29
CA GLU A 448 6.47 -5.28 27.97
C GLU A 448 5.13 -5.03 27.24
N ALA A 449 5.08 -5.23 25.91
CA ALA A 449 3.83 -5.10 25.14
C ALA A 449 2.87 -6.29 25.36
N PHE A 450 3.37 -7.40 25.93
CA PHE A 450 2.62 -8.58 26.32
C PHE A 450 2.57 -8.63 27.85
N SER A 451 1.57 -7.98 28.45
CA SER A 451 1.40 -8.04 29.90
C SER A 451 0.66 -9.30 30.30
N VAL A 452 1.24 -10.07 31.19
CA VAL A 452 0.58 -11.21 31.82
C VAL A 452 0.18 -10.75 33.20
N VAL A 453 -1.12 -10.63 33.47
CA VAL A 453 -1.60 -10.15 34.76
C VAL A 453 -1.71 -11.35 35.69
N ALA A 454 -0.66 -11.56 36.50
CA ALA A 454 -0.53 -12.73 37.39
C ALA A 454 -1.70 -12.90 38.36
N GLU A 455 -2.25 -11.78 38.86
CA GLU A 455 -3.34 -11.76 39.84
C GLU A 455 -4.69 -12.22 39.26
N SER A 456 -4.92 -12.02 37.97
CA SER A 456 -6.18 -12.40 37.30
C SER A 456 -6.08 -13.65 36.44
N ARG A 457 -4.89 -14.26 36.35
CA ARG A 457 -4.61 -15.35 35.39
C ARG A 457 -5.11 -15.00 33.98
N THR A 458 -4.78 -13.80 33.51
CA THR A 458 -5.11 -13.37 32.14
C THR A 458 -3.85 -13.03 31.35
N VAL A 459 -3.77 -13.52 30.11
CA VAL A 459 -2.74 -13.13 29.15
C VAL A 459 -3.30 -11.95 28.35
N ARG A 460 -2.73 -10.75 28.53
CA ARG A 460 -3.05 -9.61 27.68
C ARG A 460 -2.07 -9.58 26.52
N PHE A 461 -2.57 -9.94 25.34
CA PHE A 461 -1.90 -9.60 24.11
C PHE A 461 -2.01 -8.07 23.91
N PRO A 462 -1.04 -7.42 23.23
CA PRO A 462 -1.18 -6.02 22.86
C PRO A 462 -2.55 -5.84 22.18
N PHE A 463 -3.36 -4.97 22.77
CA PHE A 463 -4.65 -4.53 22.24
C PHE A 463 -5.78 -5.59 22.16
N SER A 464 -5.69 -6.70 22.92
CA SER A 464 -6.85 -7.58 23.20
C SER A 464 -6.78 -8.21 24.61
N GLU A 465 -7.91 -8.21 25.32
CA GLU A 465 -8.07 -8.97 26.56
C GLU A 465 -8.65 -10.34 26.23
N VAL A 466 -7.88 -11.41 26.46
CA VAL A 466 -8.44 -12.76 26.43
C VAL A 466 -9.10 -13.01 27.79
N GLY A 467 -10.43 -12.93 27.81
CA GLY A 467 -11.24 -13.25 28.98
C GLY A 467 -11.26 -14.76 29.29
N PRO A 468 -11.72 -15.14 30.49
CA PRO A 468 -11.73 -16.54 30.97
C PRO A 468 -12.67 -17.49 30.19
N SER A 469 -13.41 -16.99 29.20
CA SER A 469 -14.41 -17.76 28.42
C SER A 469 -13.99 -18.11 26.99
N THR A 470 -12.75 -17.80 26.56
CA THR A 470 -12.23 -18.18 25.23
C THR A 470 -11.47 -19.52 25.35
N PRO A 471 -11.67 -20.53 24.46
CA PRO A 471 -11.12 -21.84 24.69
C PRO A 471 -9.59 -21.95 24.43
N THR A 472 -8.94 -22.78 25.23
CA THR A 472 -7.65 -23.50 25.01
C THR A 472 -6.32 -22.72 25.05
N LEU A 473 -6.03 -22.13 26.21
CA LEU A 473 -4.72 -22.17 26.89
C LEU A 473 -5.00 -21.56 28.27
N THR A 474 -5.04 -22.37 29.34
CA THR A 474 -5.20 -21.78 30.68
C THR A 474 -4.01 -20.86 30.89
N ALA A 475 -4.24 -19.63 31.38
CA ALA A 475 -3.14 -18.70 31.59
C ALA A 475 -2.03 -19.29 32.48
N GLU A 476 -2.38 -20.24 33.35
CA GLU A 476 -1.44 -21.08 34.11
C GLU A 476 -0.34 -21.73 33.26
N ALA A 477 -0.67 -22.35 32.12
CA ALA A 477 0.32 -22.97 31.24
C ALA A 477 1.25 -21.94 30.58
N PHE A 478 0.77 -20.71 30.37
CA PHE A 478 1.60 -19.59 29.92
C PHE A 478 2.55 -19.10 31.02
N PHE A 479 2.06 -18.98 32.26
CA PHE A 479 2.86 -18.51 33.41
C PHE A 479 3.96 -19.51 33.80
N GLU A 480 3.68 -20.81 33.81
CA GLU A 480 4.67 -21.84 34.13
C GLU A 480 5.83 -21.84 33.10
N ALA A 481 5.52 -21.79 31.81
CA ALA A 481 6.53 -21.75 30.74
C ALA A 481 7.43 -20.50 30.82
N ARG A 482 6.86 -19.32 31.10
CA ARG A 482 7.63 -18.08 31.27
C ARG A 482 8.57 -18.15 32.46
N SER A 483 8.09 -18.62 33.61
CA SER A 483 8.90 -18.73 34.83
C SER A 483 10.08 -19.71 34.67
N GLY A 484 9.87 -20.81 33.93
CA GLY A 484 10.94 -21.76 33.60
C GLY A 484 12.00 -21.21 32.64
N LEU A 485 11.65 -20.24 31.79
CA LEU A 485 12.58 -19.56 30.89
C LEU A 485 13.36 -18.43 31.56
N GLU A 486 12.74 -17.69 32.48
CA GLU A 486 13.43 -16.66 33.30
C GLU A 486 14.46 -17.28 34.25
N GLN A 487 14.30 -18.55 34.63
CA GLN A 487 15.29 -19.31 35.42
C GLN A 487 16.45 -19.88 34.58
N ARG A 488 16.31 -19.93 33.25
CA ARG A 488 17.33 -20.49 32.32
C ARG A 488 18.23 -19.44 31.68
N ARG A 489 17.89 -18.15 31.84
CA ARG A 489 18.75 -17.00 31.50
C ARG A 489 19.50 -16.56 32.74
#